data_AF-A0AAV8WDM0-F1
#
_entry.id   AF-A0AAV8WDM0-F1
#
_cell.length_a   1.000
_cell.length_b   1.000
_cell.length_c   1.000
_cell.angle_alpha   90.00
_cell.angle_beta   90.00
_cell.angle_gamma   90.00
#
_symmetry.space_group_name_H-M   'P 1'
#
loop_
_entity.id
_entity.type
_entity.pdbx_description
1 polymer ?
#
loop_
_entity_poly.entity_id
_entity_poly.type
_entity_poly.pdbx_seq_one_letter_code
_entity_poly.pdbx_strand_id
1 'polypeptide(L)'
;MSNIFDDDSADSDVEIRTNNEYAKNYNIWRKKEEINKLKTKYGEDVEDLDQESSSSSDDEDGVKVTREIERDFFKTLACLKNKDPRIYNENVNFFQNNDQDSSRHVAEKKKKNKEGPMYLKDYERKIILEKGGVLSDEEDVTRRPRSPTYAEEQEYNRESLKKIVNSVEDDEDSGNELAGMLKPRKKTQEEKNEEEEDYKKWLAGEEAKISKDVERELKPLKEYWNNPDLEEGEMFLRDYILNKKFLEKDDQDYIPTYDEIIHDSDQDLSNDEDTIEKQEAFEHKFNFRFEEPDEEFVIYTVILSGILALWKIR
;
A
#
# COMPACT_ATOMS: atom_id res chain seq x y z
N MET A 1 40.00 -35.16 -16.21
CA MET A 1 38.93 -35.10 -17.23
C MET A 1 39.18 -36.14 -18.31
N SER A 2 39.28 -37.43 -17.96
CA SER A 2 39.65 -38.48 -18.91
C SER A 2 38.79 -39.75 -18.80
N ASN A 3 37.68 -39.71 -18.06
CA ASN A 3 36.77 -40.86 -17.89
C ASN A 3 35.33 -40.54 -18.34
N ILE A 4 35.13 -39.53 -19.19
CA ILE A 4 33.77 -39.11 -19.59
C ILE A 4 33.43 -39.39 -21.06
N PHE A 5 34.39 -39.91 -21.83
CA PHE A 5 34.23 -40.16 -23.27
C PHE A 5 34.65 -41.58 -23.71
N ASP A 6 34.89 -42.50 -22.79
CA ASP A 6 35.04 -43.91 -23.16
C ASP A 6 33.63 -44.52 -23.33
N ASP A 7 33.27 -44.66 -24.60
CA ASP A 7 32.06 -45.24 -25.16
C ASP A 7 32.02 -46.76 -24.92
N ASP A 8 31.35 -47.19 -23.85
CA ASP A 8 30.78 -48.54 -23.74
C ASP A 8 29.75 -48.63 -22.59
N SER A 9 28.47 -48.51 -22.96
CA SER A 9 27.30 -49.19 -22.37
C SER A 9 27.31 -49.58 -20.88
N ALA A 10 26.80 -48.71 -20.01
CA ALA A 10 25.99 -49.11 -18.84
C ALA A 10 25.17 -47.91 -18.32
N ASP A 11 23.85 -48.11 -18.26
CA ASP A 11 22.84 -47.27 -17.60
C ASP A 11 23.19 -47.10 -16.11
N SER A 12 24.10 -46.16 -15.84
CA SER A 12 24.43 -45.70 -14.50
C SER A 12 23.87 -44.30 -14.39
N ASP A 13 22.91 -44.13 -13.47
CA ASP A 13 22.38 -42.83 -13.06
C ASP A 13 23.55 -41.98 -12.52
N VAL A 14 24.19 -41.22 -13.41
CA VAL A 14 25.23 -40.26 -13.04
C VAL A 14 24.51 -39.04 -12.47
N GLU A 15 24.48 -38.93 -11.15
CA GLU A 15 24.03 -37.71 -10.46
C GLU A 15 24.95 -36.53 -10.85
N ILE A 16 24.54 -35.74 -11.85
CA ILE A 16 25.24 -34.51 -12.23
C ILE A 16 25.00 -33.47 -11.13
N ARG A 17 25.98 -33.30 -10.25
CA ARG A 17 25.98 -32.24 -9.23
C ARG A 17 26.52 -30.95 -9.84
N THR A 18 25.65 -30.02 -10.17
CA THR A 18 26.04 -28.69 -10.65
C THR A 18 26.62 -27.86 -9.50
N ASN A 19 27.80 -27.27 -9.70
CA ASN A 19 28.38 -26.35 -8.73
C ASN A 19 27.60 -25.02 -8.73
N ASN A 20 26.65 -24.87 -7.82
CA ASN A 20 25.82 -23.66 -7.66
C ASN A 20 26.68 -22.42 -7.34
N GLU A 21 27.83 -22.58 -6.68
CA GLU A 21 28.74 -21.45 -6.39
C GLU A 21 29.37 -20.85 -7.66
N TYR A 22 29.56 -21.67 -8.71
CA TYR A 22 30.06 -21.18 -10.00
C TYR A 22 28.99 -20.30 -10.68
N ALA A 23 27.73 -20.72 -10.66
CA ALA A 23 26.63 -19.96 -11.27
C ALA A 23 26.43 -18.60 -10.58
N LYS A 24 26.47 -18.56 -9.24
CA LYS A 24 26.38 -17.31 -8.46
C LYS A 24 27.49 -16.32 -8.81
N ASN A 25 28.71 -16.81 -9.04
CA ASN A 25 29.88 -15.98 -9.32
C ASN A 25 30.12 -15.73 -10.82
N TYR A 26 29.44 -16.46 -11.71
CA TYR A 26 29.63 -16.39 -13.15
C TYR A 26 29.42 -14.97 -13.69
N ASN A 27 28.33 -14.33 -13.26
CA ASN A 27 27.99 -12.96 -13.66
C ASN A 27 29.05 -11.96 -13.20
N ILE A 28 29.56 -12.11 -11.98
CA ILE A 28 30.61 -11.26 -11.42
C ILE A 28 31.91 -11.41 -12.22
N TRP A 29 32.28 -12.64 -12.59
CA TRP A 29 33.48 -12.89 -13.38
C TRP A 29 33.35 -12.41 -14.82
N ARG A 30 32.21 -12.63 -15.48
CA ARG A 30 31.95 -12.11 -16.83
C ARG A 30 32.00 -10.58 -16.85
N LYS A 31 31.39 -9.92 -15.87
CA LYS A 31 31.46 -8.45 -15.71
C LYS A 31 32.92 -7.98 -15.54
N LYS A 32 33.70 -8.63 -14.68
CA LYS A 32 35.13 -8.30 -14.50
C LYS A 32 35.96 -8.55 -15.76
N GLU A 33 35.67 -9.62 -16.50
CA GLU A 33 36.36 -9.93 -17.75
C GLU A 33 36.07 -8.88 -18.83
N GLU A 34 34.81 -8.44 -18.95
CA GLU A 34 34.42 -7.39 -19.89
C GLU A 34 35.03 -6.04 -19.53
N ILE A 35 35.00 -5.67 -18.24
CA ILE A 35 35.70 -4.47 -17.75
C ILE A 35 37.19 -4.54 -18.12
N ASN A 36 37.84 -5.69 -17.91
CA ASN A 36 39.26 -5.83 -18.25
C ASN A 36 39.52 -5.76 -19.77
N LYS A 37 38.64 -6.35 -20.59
CA LYS A 37 38.70 -6.20 -22.06
C LYS A 37 38.54 -4.74 -22.49
N LEU A 38 37.63 -4.01 -21.86
CA LEU A 38 37.42 -2.59 -22.12
C LEU A 38 38.64 -1.77 -21.69
N LYS A 39 39.17 -1.99 -20.48
CA LYS A 39 40.40 -1.35 -19.99
C LYS A 39 41.59 -1.59 -20.91
N THR A 40 41.76 -2.82 -21.38
CA THR A 40 42.86 -3.17 -22.29
C THR A 40 42.71 -2.49 -23.66
N LYS A 41 41.48 -2.26 -24.12
CA LYS A 41 41.20 -1.62 -25.42
C LYS A 41 41.23 -0.09 -25.38
N TYR A 42 40.75 0.50 -24.30
CA TYR A 42 40.48 1.95 -24.21
C TYR A 42 41.33 2.69 -23.17
N GLY A 43 42.12 1.98 -22.36
CA GLY A 43 42.93 2.56 -21.28
C GLY A 43 42.20 2.59 -19.94
N GLU A 44 42.88 3.09 -18.90
CA GLU A 44 42.37 3.12 -17.51
C GLU A 44 41.34 4.24 -17.25
N ASP A 45 41.21 5.20 -18.18
CA ASP A 45 40.26 6.34 -18.12
C ASP A 45 38.78 5.96 -18.34
N VAL A 46 38.44 4.67 -18.47
CA VAL A 46 37.05 4.23 -18.66
C VAL A 46 36.26 4.24 -17.34
N GLU A 47 36.93 4.28 -16.19
CA GLU A 47 36.25 4.35 -14.88
C GLU A 47 35.52 5.69 -14.65
N ASP A 48 35.93 6.77 -15.32
CA ASP A 48 35.32 8.11 -15.17
C ASP A 48 34.18 8.37 -16.17
N LEU A 49 33.92 7.46 -17.11
CA LEU A 49 32.83 7.58 -18.09
C LEU A 49 31.48 7.02 -17.57
N ASP A 50 31.49 6.40 -16.39
CA ASP A 50 30.28 5.92 -15.69
C ASP A 50 29.41 7.08 -15.13
N GLN A 51 29.74 8.35 -15.43
CA GLN A 51 28.94 9.52 -15.05
C GLN A 51 28.03 10.06 -16.17
N GLU A 52 28.11 9.57 -17.41
CA GLU A 52 27.32 10.13 -18.53
C GLU A 52 26.38 9.14 -19.24
N SER A 53 26.41 7.85 -18.88
CA SER A 53 25.31 6.94 -19.22
C SER A 53 24.29 6.97 -18.09
N SER A 54 23.56 8.09 -18.00
CA SER A 54 22.31 8.16 -17.24
C SER A 54 21.27 7.29 -17.96
N SER A 55 21.39 5.97 -17.77
CA SER A 55 20.22 5.11 -17.75
C SER A 55 19.42 5.59 -16.55
N SER A 56 18.36 6.34 -16.82
CA SER A 56 17.40 6.81 -15.82
C SER A 56 16.76 5.61 -15.16
N SER A 57 17.44 5.05 -14.15
CA SER A 57 16.89 4.11 -13.20
C SER A 57 16.07 4.95 -12.23
N ASP A 58 14.84 5.26 -12.65
CA ASP A 58 13.82 5.95 -11.85
C ASP A 58 13.33 5.06 -10.67
N ASP A 59 13.90 3.87 -10.53
CA ASP A 59 13.50 2.83 -9.57
C ASP A 59 13.97 3.09 -8.13
N GLU A 60 14.77 4.14 -7.89
CA GLU A 60 15.18 4.51 -6.53
C GLU A 60 14.14 5.39 -5.80
N ASP A 61 13.20 6.00 -6.56
CA ASP A 61 12.03 6.73 -6.04
C ASP A 61 10.76 5.87 -6.03
N GLY A 62 10.91 4.54 -6.02
CA GLY A 62 9.87 3.62 -5.60
C GLY A 62 9.53 3.90 -4.14
N VAL A 63 8.65 4.89 -3.89
CA VAL A 63 8.07 5.21 -2.59
C VAL A 63 7.75 3.87 -1.96
N LYS A 64 8.48 3.50 -0.90
CA LYS A 64 8.20 2.28 -0.15
C LYS A 64 6.75 2.41 0.26
N VAL A 65 5.86 1.71 -0.44
CA VAL A 65 4.43 1.77 -0.19
C VAL A 65 4.24 1.02 1.12
N THR A 66 4.48 1.73 2.22
CA THR A 66 4.36 1.16 3.55
C THR A 66 2.89 0.91 3.81
N ARG A 67 2.60 -0.08 4.65
CA ARG A 67 1.23 -0.47 5.01
C ARG A 67 0.40 0.70 5.53
N GLU A 68 1.06 1.63 6.21
CA GLU A 68 0.47 2.86 6.72
C GLU A 68 0.02 3.78 5.58
N ILE A 69 0.90 3.98 4.59
CA ILE A 69 0.62 4.77 3.39
C ILE A 69 -0.50 4.12 2.57
N GLU A 70 -0.51 2.79 2.42
CA GLU A 70 -1.60 2.08 1.71
C GLU A 70 -2.94 2.26 2.40
N ARG A 71 -2.98 2.13 3.73
CA ARG A 71 -4.21 2.34 4.49
C ARG A 71 -4.70 3.76 4.35
N ASP A 72 -3.81 4.74 4.44
CA ASP A 72 -4.14 6.15 4.28
C ASP A 72 -4.59 6.44 2.83
N PHE A 73 -3.97 5.83 1.83
CA PHE A 73 -4.40 5.86 0.43
C PHE A 73 -5.83 5.33 0.26
N PHE A 74 -6.16 4.13 0.77
CA PHE A 74 -7.53 3.61 0.66
C PHE A 74 -8.57 4.49 1.36
N LYS A 75 -8.22 5.12 2.49
CA LYS A 75 -9.09 6.09 3.16
C LYS A 75 -9.33 7.33 2.29
N THR A 76 -8.28 7.86 1.67
CA THR A 76 -8.43 8.99 0.74
C THR A 76 -9.30 8.64 -0.46
N LEU A 77 -9.11 7.45 -1.01
CA LEU A 77 -9.85 6.96 -2.17
C LEU A 77 -11.34 6.76 -1.81
N ALA A 78 -11.64 6.25 -0.61
CA ALA A 78 -13.00 6.15 -0.10
C ALA A 78 -13.68 7.52 -0.01
N CYS A 79 -13.02 8.51 0.59
CA CYS A 79 -13.53 9.87 0.63
C CYS A 79 -13.71 10.47 -0.76
N LEU A 80 -12.80 10.16 -1.70
CA LEU A 80 -12.79 10.74 -3.04
C LEU A 80 -13.95 10.22 -3.88
N LYS A 81 -14.16 8.89 -3.88
CA LYS A 81 -15.28 8.26 -4.58
C LYS A 81 -16.63 8.66 -3.98
N ASN A 82 -16.69 8.88 -2.67
CA ASN A 82 -17.89 9.39 -1.99
C ASN A 82 -18.07 10.92 -2.10
N LYS A 83 -17.12 11.65 -2.71
CA LYS A 83 -17.12 13.11 -2.84
C LYS A 83 -17.29 13.83 -1.49
N ASP A 84 -16.60 13.33 -0.46
CA ASP A 84 -16.67 13.94 0.87
C ASP A 84 -16.10 15.36 0.86
N PRO A 85 -16.76 16.35 1.50
CA PRO A 85 -16.31 17.74 1.50
C PRO A 85 -14.99 17.94 2.26
N ARG A 86 -14.53 16.94 3.01
CA ARG A 86 -13.28 16.97 3.77
C ARG A 86 -12.04 17.06 2.89
N ILE A 87 -12.10 16.58 1.65
CA ILE A 87 -10.97 16.57 0.72
C ILE A 87 -10.58 17.98 0.30
N TYR A 88 -11.53 18.90 0.26
CA TYR A 88 -11.29 20.28 -0.14
C TYR A 88 -10.80 21.18 1.01
N ASN A 89 -10.71 20.64 2.22
CA ASN A 89 -10.25 21.41 3.37
C ASN A 89 -8.72 21.32 3.51
N GLU A 90 -8.04 22.46 3.37
CA GLU A 90 -6.58 22.58 3.52
C GLU A 90 -6.06 22.13 4.90
N ASN A 91 -6.93 22.12 5.92
CA ASN A 91 -6.58 21.74 7.29
C ASN A 91 -6.59 20.22 7.54
N VAL A 92 -7.02 19.41 6.57
CA VAL A 92 -7.11 17.96 6.73
C VAL A 92 -5.93 17.31 6.03
N ASN A 93 -5.01 16.74 6.81
CA ASN A 93 -3.93 15.93 6.28
C ASN A 93 -4.34 14.46 6.27
N PHE A 94 -4.34 13.84 5.09
CA PHE A 94 -4.73 12.45 4.94
C PHE A 94 -3.56 11.47 5.00
N PHE A 95 -2.37 11.92 4.61
CA PHE A 95 -1.15 11.13 4.70
C PHE A 95 -0.37 11.61 5.90
N GLN A 96 -0.16 10.73 6.88
CA GLN A 96 0.73 11.06 7.99
C GLN A 96 2.15 11.20 7.41
N ASN A 97 2.73 12.41 7.46
CA ASN A 97 4.04 12.72 6.89
C ASN A 97 5.09 11.70 7.37
N ASN A 98 5.34 10.67 6.57
CA ASN A 98 6.52 9.82 6.62
C ASN A 98 7.64 10.42 5.77
N ASP A 99 7.53 11.71 5.42
CA ASP A 99 8.58 12.51 4.81
C ASP A 99 9.71 12.70 5.83
N GLN A 100 10.65 11.75 5.85
CA GLN A 100 11.97 11.97 6.40
C GLN A 100 12.77 13.02 5.59
N ASP A 101 12.23 13.57 4.49
CA ASP A 101 13.01 14.44 3.59
C ASP A 101 12.40 15.81 3.24
N SER A 102 11.31 16.23 3.88
CA SER A 102 10.81 17.61 3.70
C SER A 102 11.01 18.44 4.96
N SER A 103 12.23 18.98 5.08
CA SER A 103 12.59 19.98 6.08
C SER A 103 11.76 21.27 5.97
N ARG A 104 11.41 21.81 7.15
CA ARG A 104 11.09 23.22 7.52
C ARG A 104 9.61 23.65 7.67
N HIS A 105 9.31 24.01 8.93
CA HIS A 105 8.17 24.78 9.47
C HIS A 105 6.81 24.05 9.36
N VAL A 106 6.17 23.57 10.43
CA VAL A 106 5.77 24.26 11.66
C VAL A 106 5.65 23.23 12.80
N ALA A 107 6.64 23.15 13.68
CA ALA A 107 6.47 22.47 14.96
C ALA A 107 5.94 23.47 15.98
N GLU A 108 4.62 23.56 16.14
CA GLU A 108 4.03 24.16 17.34
C GLU A 108 4.35 23.27 18.54
N LYS A 109 5.52 23.52 19.14
CA LYS A 109 5.83 23.03 20.48
C LYS A 109 4.82 23.64 21.45
N LYS A 110 3.78 22.90 21.80
CA LYS A 110 2.99 23.16 23.00
C LYS A 110 3.95 23.23 24.18
N LYS A 111 4.21 24.44 24.65
CA LYS A 111 4.96 24.68 25.88
C LYS A 111 4.17 24.00 26.99
N LYS A 112 4.68 22.86 27.50
CA LYS A 112 4.29 22.38 28.82
C LYS A 112 4.61 23.53 29.78
N ASN A 113 3.59 24.12 30.39
CA ASN A 113 3.76 25.14 31.41
C ASN A 113 4.59 24.51 32.52
N LYS A 114 5.87 24.83 32.59
CA LYS A 114 6.67 24.54 33.77
C LYS A 114 6.07 25.41 34.86
N GLU A 115 5.39 24.79 35.81
CA GLU A 115 4.90 25.48 37.00
C GLU A 115 6.10 26.16 37.67
N GLY A 116 5.99 27.47 37.89
CA GLY A 116 7.06 28.25 38.48
C GLY A 116 7.36 27.79 39.92
N PRO A 117 8.51 28.19 40.48
CA PRO A 117 8.82 27.91 41.89
C PRO A 117 7.73 28.50 42.79
N MET A 118 7.07 27.63 43.54
CA MET A 118 5.97 28.00 44.43
C MET A 118 6.52 28.71 45.66
N TYR A 119 6.01 29.90 45.99
CA TYR A 119 6.41 30.62 47.21
C TYR A 119 5.55 30.20 48.40
N LEU A 120 6.03 30.46 49.63
CA LEU A 120 5.32 30.11 50.87
C LEU A 120 3.87 30.64 50.90
N LYS A 121 3.66 31.87 50.39
CA LYS A 121 2.32 32.48 50.27
C LYS A 121 1.42 31.78 49.24
N ASP A 122 2.00 31.20 48.19
CA ASP A 122 1.24 30.44 47.20
C ASP A 122 0.74 29.14 47.81
N TYR A 123 1.54 28.52 48.67
CA TYR A 123 1.18 27.31 49.40
C TYR A 123 0.06 27.57 50.40
N GLU A 124 0.16 28.64 51.19
CA GLU A 124 -0.90 29.09 52.10
C GLU A 124 -2.21 29.37 51.33
N ARG A 125 -2.14 30.09 50.22
CA ARG A 125 -3.30 30.35 49.36
C ARG A 125 -3.89 29.07 48.77
N LYS A 126 -3.06 28.12 48.33
CA LYS A 126 -3.50 26.81 47.82
C LYS A 126 -4.24 26.02 48.90
N ILE A 127 -3.74 26.01 50.14
CA ILE A 127 -4.42 25.39 51.28
C ILE A 127 -5.79 26.04 51.54
N ILE A 128 -5.88 27.37 51.46
CA ILE A 128 -7.15 28.07 51.65
C ILE A 128 -8.13 27.76 50.52
N LEU A 129 -7.66 27.70 49.26
CA LEU A 129 -8.51 27.46 48.09
C LEU A 129 -8.99 26.01 47.97
N GLU A 130 -8.11 25.03 48.21
CA GLU A 130 -8.41 23.59 48.05
C GLU A 130 -8.95 22.94 49.32
N LYS A 131 -8.43 23.32 50.50
CA LYS A 131 -8.79 22.73 51.80
C LYS A 131 -9.64 23.66 52.67
N GLY A 132 -10.12 24.78 52.14
CA GLY A 132 -11.00 25.71 52.86
C GLY A 132 -10.39 26.34 54.12
N GLY A 133 -9.05 26.32 54.25
CA GLY A 133 -8.35 26.85 55.44
C GLY A 133 -8.22 25.86 56.60
N VAL A 134 -8.59 24.59 56.42
CA VAL A 134 -8.38 23.54 57.42
C VAL A 134 -6.95 23.01 57.32
N LEU A 135 -6.13 23.31 58.34
CA LEU A 135 -4.83 22.67 58.52
C LEU A 135 -5.07 21.24 58.99
N SER A 136 -4.41 20.29 58.33
CA SER A 136 -4.59 18.83 58.45
C SER A 136 -4.44 18.25 59.86
N ASP A 137 -4.16 19.06 60.88
CA ASP A 137 -3.86 18.65 62.26
C ASP A 137 -5.06 18.76 63.21
N GLU A 138 -6.21 19.32 62.77
CA GLU A 138 -7.43 19.43 63.60
C GLU A 138 -8.65 18.64 63.08
N GLU A 139 -8.57 18.02 61.90
CA GLU A 139 -9.62 17.15 61.36
C GLU A 139 -9.09 15.71 61.17
N ASP A 140 -9.19 14.88 62.21
CA ASP A 140 -9.64 13.47 62.16
C ASP A 140 -9.05 12.56 63.26
N VAL A 141 -9.41 12.84 64.51
CA VAL A 141 -9.36 11.81 65.59
C VAL A 141 -10.68 11.07 65.77
N THR A 142 -11.70 11.23 64.91
CA THR A 142 -13.01 10.57 65.13
C THR A 142 -13.73 9.94 63.94
N ARG A 143 -13.15 9.87 62.73
CA ARG A 143 -13.79 9.13 61.63
C ARG A 143 -12.86 8.05 61.08
N ARG A 144 -13.20 6.79 61.35
CA ARG A 144 -12.64 5.66 60.59
C ARG A 144 -12.88 5.95 59.10
N PRO A 145 -11.87 5.86 58.22
CA PRO A 145 -12.10 5.98 56.80
C PRO A 145 -13.11 4.89 56.43
N ARG A 146 -14.22 5.27 55.78
CA ARG A 146 -15.10 4.29 55.15
C ARG A 146 -14.24 3.54 54.14
N SER A 147 -14.09 2.24 54.32
CA SER A 147 -13.47 1.40 53.30
C SER A 147 -14.24 1.62 51.99
N PRO A 148 -13.53 1.74 50.84
CA PRO A 148 -14.15 1.91 49.55
C PRO A 148 -15.27 0.88 49.33
N THR A 149 -16.31 1.29 48.63
CA THR A 149 -17.33 0.32 48.21
C THR A 149 -16.74 -0.64 47.18
N TYR A 150 -17.31 -1.84 47.03
CA TYR A 150 -16.83 -2.81 46.04
C TYR A 150 -16.76 -2.24 44.62
N ALA A 151 -17.71 -1.39 44.24
CA ALA A 151 -17.71 -0.71 42.93
C ALA A 151 -16.52 0.25 42.78
N GLU A 152 -16.22 1.02 43.83
CA GLU A 152 -15.11 1.97 43.89
C GLU A 152 -13.75 1.26 43.89
N GLU A 153 -13.63 0.11 44.56
CA GLU A 153 -12.44 -0.74 44.51
C GLU A 153 -12.24 -1.35 43.11
N GLN A 154 -13.32 -1.76 42.44
CA GLN A 154 -13.25 -2.23 41.05
C GLN A 154 -12.84 -1.11 40.08
N GLU A 155 -13.34 0.10 40.26
CA GLU A 155 -12.93 1.26 39.46
C GLU A 155 -11.47 1.60 39.68
N TYR A 156 -11.00 1.65 40.93
CA TYR A 156 -9.59 1.86 41.26
C TYR A 156 -8.68 0.79 40.63
N ASN A 157 -9.09 -0.49 40.67
CA ASN A 157 -8.36 -1.57 40.03
C ASN A 157 -8.36 -1.45 38.50
N ARG A 158 -9.47 -1.03 37.89
CA ARG A 158 -9.54 -0.79 36.43
C ARG A 158 -8.67 0.40 36.01
N GLU A 159 -8.70 1.49 36.75
CA GLU A 159 -7.92 2.69 36.48
C GLU A 159 -6.42 2.43 36.65
N SER A 160 -6.03 1.73 37.72
CA SER A 160 -4.63 1.34 37.93
C SER A 160 -4.13 0.42 36.83
N LEU A 161 -4.90 -0.59 36.41
CA LEU A 161 -4.57 -1.43 35.26
C LEU A 161 -4.46 -0.62 33.96
N LYS A 162 -5.40 0.29 33.69
CA LYS A 162 -5.37 1.16 32.50
C LYS A 162 -4.15 2.08 32.50
N LYS A 163 -3.77 2.61 33.67
CA LYS A 163 -2.56 3.42 33.84
C LYS A 163 -1.29 2.62 33.57
N ILE A 164 -1.22 1.38 34.05
CA ILE A 164 -0.09 0.47 33.78
C ILE A 164 0.03 0.20 32.28
N VAL A 165 -1.07 -0.16 31.61
CA VAL A 165 -1.10 -0.41 30.15
C VAL A 165 -0.60 0.82 29.37
N ASN A 166 -1.12 2.01 29.68
CA ASN A 166 -0.71 3.23 28.99
C ASN A 166 0.75 3.62 29.30
N SER A 167 1.27 3.33 30.50
CA SER A 167 2.67 3.62 30.84
C SER A 167 3.67 2.69 30.17
N VAL A 168 3.24 1.48 29.77
CA VAL A 168 4.07 0.50 29.06
C VAL A 168 4.23 0.85 27.57
N GLU A 169 3.32 1.65 27.00
CA GLU A 169 3.46 2.16 25.62
C GLU A 169 4.52 3.26 25.49
N ASP A 170 4.85 3.98 26.57
CA ASP A 170 5.60 5.26 26.51
C ASP A 170 7.04 5.19 27.05
N ASP A 171 7.44 4.14 27.79
CA ASP A 171 8.78 4.06 28.43
C ASP A 171 9.36 2.63 28.46
N GLU A 172 10.51 2.42 27.81
CA GLU A 172 11.36 1.22 28.00
C GLU A 172 12.20 1.27 29.30
N ASP A 173 12.20 2.38 30.05
CA ASP A 173 13.15 2.63 31.16
C ASP A 173 12.51 3.15 32.47
N SER A 174 11.25 2.83 32.71
CA SER A 174 10.58 3.16 33.98
C SER A 174 10.73 2.01 34.98
N GLY A 175 11.50 2.24 36.05
CA GLY A 175 11.85 1.28 37.12
C GLY A 175 10.69 0.77 38.00
N ASN A 176 9.51 0.54 37.42
CA ASN A 176 8.36 -0.03 38.08
C ASN A 176 8.36 -1.56 37.87
N GLU A 177 8.56 -2.33 38.93
CA GLU A 177 8.76 -3.79 38.91
C GLU A 177 7.60 -4.56 38.23
N LEU A 178 6.40 -3.97 38.20
CA LEU A 178 5.21 -4.52 37.53
C LEU A 178 5.17 -4.27 36.01
N ALA A 179 5.81 -3.20 35.51
CA ALA A 179 5.89 -2.91 34.07
C ALA A 179 6.73 -3.96 33.32
N GLY A 180 7.64 -4.66 34.02
CA GLY A 180 8.37 -5.79 33.48
C GLY A 180 7.54 -7.07 33.33
N MET A 181 6.41 -7.21 34.04
CA MET A 181 5.62 -8.45 34.09
C MET A 181 4.65 -8.60 32.92
N LEU A 182 4.13 -7.49 32.38
CA LEU A 182 3.21 -7.49 31.24
C LEU A 182 3.84 -6.71 30.09
N LYS A 183 4.33 -7.42 29.07
CA LYS A 183 4.87 -6.81 27.84
C LYS A 183 3.85 -6.95 26.72
N PRO A 184 3.51 -5.86 25.98
CA PRO A 184 2.65 -5.97 24.82
C PRO A 184 3.30 -6.92 23.82
N ARG A 185 2.55 -7.91 23.35
CA ARG A 185 3.04 -8.83 22.32
C ARG A 185 3.18 -8.05 21.02
N LYS A 186 4.43 -7.86 20.58
CA LYS A 186 4.70 -7.35 19.22
C LYS A 186 4.22 -8.41 18.24
N LYS A 187 3.26 -8.06 17.37
CA LYS A 187 2.76 -8.97 16.33
C LYS A 187 3.92 -9.44 15.47
N THR A 188 3.96 -10.73 15.15
CA THR A 188 4.96 -11.26 14.22
C THR A 188 4.68 -10.74 12.81
N GLN A 189 5.67 -10.83 11.92
CA GLN A 189 5.49 -10.39 10.54
C GLN A 189 4.41 -11.20 9.81
N GLU A 190 4.33 -12.50 10.09
CA GLU A 190 3.35 -13.43 9.54
C GLU A 190 1.91 -13.07 9.93
N GLU A 191 1.65 -12.84 11.22
CA GLU A 191 0.32 -12.41 11.69
C GLU A 191 -0.13 -11.08 11.07
N LYS A 192 0.81 -10.17 10.81
CA LYS A 192 0.48 -8.90 10.14
C LYS A 192 0.17 -9.11 8.66
N ASN A 193 0.84 -10.05 7.99
CA ASN A 193 0.55 -10.38 6.59
C ASN A 193 -0.83 -11.03 6.47
N GLU A 194 -1.19 -11.92 7.39
CA GLU A 194 -2.52 -12.54 7.44
C GLU A 194 -3.62 -11.48 7.65
N GLU A 195 -3.43 -10.54 8.57
CA GLU A 195 -4.37 -9.42 8.78
C GLU A 195 -4.54 -8.55 7.52
N GLU A 196 -3.48 -8.40 6.72
CA GLU A 196 -3.52 -7.67 5.44
C GLU A 196 -4.25 -8.44 4.36
N GLU A 197 -4.04 -9.76 4.27
CA GLU A 197 -4.82 -10.60 3.36
C GLU A 197 -6.30 -10.56 3.71
N ASP A 198 -6.63 -10.65 4.98
CA ASP A 198 -8.01 -10.53 5.47
C ASP A 198 -8.59 -9.15 5.13
N TYR A 199 -7.80 -8.08 5.31
CA TYR A 199 -8.19 -6.73 4.92
C TYR A 199 -8.45 -6.59 3.41
N LYS A 200 -7.59 -7.19 2.57
CA LYS A 200 -7.75 -7.23 1.10
C LYS A 200 -8.99 -8.02 0.69
N LYS A 201 -9.15 -9.23 1.23
CA LYS A 201 -10.32 -10.11 1.00
C LYS A 201 -11.61 -9.38 1.35
N TRP A 202 -11.62 -8.64 2.45
CA TRP A 202 -12.80 -7.86 2.82
C TRP A 202 -13.10 -6.69 1.90
N LEU A 203 -12.08 -5.97 1.42
CA LEU A 203 -12.25 -4.92 0.42
C LEU A 203 -12.79 -5.48 -0.90
N ALA A 204 -12.35 -6.68 -1.27
CA ALA A 204 -12.85 -7.43 -2.43
C ALA A 204 -14.29 -7.96 -2.25
N GLY A 205 -14.85 -7.86 -1.04
CA GLY A 205 -16.24 -8.24 -0.75
C GLY A 205 -16.40 -9.43 0.19
N GLU A 206 -15.35 -10.19 0.52
CA GLU A 206 -15.43 -11.35 1.39
C GLU A 206 -15.65 -10.96 2.88
N GLU A 207 -16.19 -11.88 3.69
CA GLU A 207 -16.46 -11.64 5.11
C GLU A 207 -15.22 -11.84 5.99
N ALA A 208 -14.26 -10.90 5.94
CA ALA A 208 -13.16 -10.86 6.90
C ALA A 208 -13.43 -9.93 8.09
N LYS A 209 -12.85 -10.24 9.25
CA LYS A 209 -13.01 -9.45 10.48
C LYS A 209 -12.00 -8.32 10.54
N ILE A 210 -12.46 -7.07 10.52
CA ILE A 210 -11.58 -5.88 10.62
C ILE A 210 -11.98 -5.02 11.82
N SER A 211 -11.04 -4.17 12.24
CA SER A 211 -11.31 -3.11 13.22
C SER A 211 -12.48 -2.21 12.80
N LYS A 212 -13.39 -1.95 13.74
CA LYS A 212 -14.61 -1.16 13.54
C LYS A 212 -14.35 0.26 13.05
N ASP A 213 -13.22 0.85 13.42
CA ASP A 213 -12.88 2.22 13.00
C ASP A 213 -12.56 2.28 11.51
N VAL A 214 -11.75 1.34 11.03
CA VAL A 214 -11.37 1.18 9.62
C VAL A 214 -12.57 0.79 8.77
N GLU A 215 -13.44 -0.07 9.31
CA GLU A 215 -14.69 -0.46 8.66
C GLU A 215 -15.58 0.75 8.33
N ARG A 216 -15.71 1.73 9.24
CA ARG A 216 -16.53 2.93 8.98
C ARG A 216 -15.97 3.81 7.87
N GLU A 217 -14.66 3.95 7.81
CA GLU A 217 -13.98 4.82 6.84
C GLU A 217 -13.99 4.21 5.43
N LEU A 218 -13.93 2.89 5.31
CA LEU A 218 -13.82 2.19 4.03
C LEU A 218 -15.12 1.62 3.49
N LYS A 219 -16.19 1.62 4.30
CA LYS A 219 -17.55 1.24 3.84
C LYS A 219 -17.94 1.87 2.50
N PRO A 220 -17.76 3.18 2.27
CA PRO A 220 -18.13 3.81 1.00
C PRO A 220 -17.36 3.22 -0.19
N LEU A 221 -16.08 2.90 0.01
CA LEU A 221 -15.26 2.28 -1.02
C LEU A 221 -15.67 0.84 -1.31
N LYS A 222 -15.93 0.07 -0.25
CA LYS A 222 -16.41 -1.31 -0.38
C LYS A 222 -17.74 -1.37 -1.13
N GLU A 223 -18.67 -0.47 -0.82
CA GLU A 223 -19.95 -0.38 -1.52
C GLU A 223 -19.75 -0.01 -2.99
N TYR A 224 -18.88 0.96 -3.27
CA TYR A 224 -18.54 1.35 -4.64
C TYR A 224 -17.96 0.19 -5.47
N TRP A 225 -16.98 -0.56 -4.94
CA TRP A 225 -16.34 -1.67 -5.64
C TRP A 225 -17.16 -2.95 -5.75
N ASN A 226 -18.23 -3.08 -4.97
CA ASN A 226 -19.15 -4.22 -5.03
C ASN A 226 -20.44 -3.93 -5.82
N ASN A 227 -20.56 -2.74 -6.40
CA ASN A 227 -21.69 -2.43 -7.27
C ASN A 227 -21.59 -3.24 -8.58
N PRO A 228 -22.68 -3.89 -9.03
CA PRO A 228 -22.68 -4.68 -10.27
C PRO A 228 -22.58 -3.83 -11.54
N ASP A 229 -22.97 -2.55 -11.48
CA ASP A 229 -22.94 -1.61 -12.60
C ASP A 229 -21.59 -0.87 -12.72
N LEU A 230 -20.51 -1.47 -12.22
CA LEU A 230 -19.19 -0.84 -12.21
C LEU A 230 -18.57 -0.85 -13.62
N GLU A 231 -17.91 0.24 -13.98
CA GLU A 231 -17.19 0.35 -15.24
C GLU A 231 -16.05 -0.69 -15.30
N GLU A 232 -15.80 -1.27 -16.47
CA GLU A 232 -14.76 -2.29 -16.68
C GLU A 232 -13.37 -1.79 -16.24
N GLY A 233 -13.06 -0.52 -16.52
CA GLY A 233 -11.83 0.13 -16.07
C GLY A 233 -11.71 0.22 -14.56
N GLU A 234 -12.81 0.40 -13.82
CA GLU A 234 -12.81 0.44 -12.35
C GLU A 234 -12.69 -0.97 -11.75
N MET A 235 -13.23 -1.99 -12.42
CA MET A 235 -13.03 -3.38 -12.05
C MET A 235 -11.56 -3.81 -12.22
N PHE A 236 -10.96 -3.41 -13.33
CA PHE A 236 -9.52 -3.56 -13.57
C PHE A 236 -8.71 -2.83 -12.50
N LEU A 237 -9.04 -1.56 -12.22
CA LEU A 237 -8.30 -0.76 -11.24
C LEU A 237 -8.38 -1.36 -9.83
N ARG A 238 -9.56 -1.86 -9.43
CA ARG A 238 -9.74 -2.60 -8.18
C ARG A 238 -8.79 -3.79 -8.12
N ASP A 239 -8.78 -4.63 -9.15
CA ASP A 239 -7.91 -5.81 -9.20
C ASP A 239 -6.41 -5.44 -9.22
N TYR A 240 -6.05 -4.41 -9.99
CA TYR A 240 -4.70 -3.91 -10.15
C TYR A 240 -4.11 -3.40 -8.83
N ILE A 241 -4.89 -2.59 -8.09
CA ILE A 241 -4.46 -2.03 -6.81
C ILE A 241 -4.42 -3.11 -5.72
N LEU A 242 -5.43 -3.99 -5.64
CA LEU A 242 -5.50 -5.05 -4.61
C LEU A 242 -4.37 -6.09 -4.77
N ASN A 243 -4.08 -6.47 -6.02
CA ASN A 243 -3.00 -7.41 -6.35
C ASN A 243 -1.63 -6.75 -6.41
N LYS A 244 -1.57 -5.43 -6.23
CA LYS A 244 -0.34 -4.63 -6.30
C LYS A 244 0.45 -4.88 -7.60
N LYS A 245 -0.25 -4.96 -8.73
CA LYS A 245 0.35 -5.21 -10.06
C LYS A 245 1.30 -4.09 -10.53
N PHE A 246 1.29 -2.94 -9.85
CA PHE A 246 2.24 -1.84 -10.06
C PHE A 246 3.62 -2.08 -9.44
N LEU A 247 3.72 -2.97 -8.46
CA LEU A 247 5.00 -3.47 -8.00
C LEU A 247 5.41 -4.51 -9.02
N GLU A 248 6.41 -4.19 -9.83
CA GLU A 248 7.18 -5.22 -10.51
C GLU A 248 7.63 -6.16 -9.40
N LYS A 249 7.09 -7.37 -9.38
CA LYS A 249 7.70 -8.41 -8.55
C LYS A 249 9.05 -8.59 -9.20
N ASP A 250 10.08 -8.07 -8.54
CA ASP A 250 11.47 -8.49 -8.72
C ASP A 250 11.57 -9.97 -8.36
N ASP A 251 10.86 -10.79 -9.11
CA ASP A 251 11.11 -12.19 -9.30
C ASP A 251 12.32 -12.28 -10.24
N GLN A 252 13.41 -11.56 -9.92
CA GLN A 252 14.69 -11.60 -10.66
C GLN A 252 15.29 -13.01 -10.67
N ASP A 253 14.78 -13.91 -9.82
CA ASP A 253 15.10 -15.34 -9.76
C ASP A 253 14.00 -16.26 -10.35
N TYR A 254 12.86 -15.74 -10.82
CA TYR A 254 11.85 -16.56 -11.51
C TYR A 254 12.25 -16.74 -12.96
N ILE A 255 12.49 -17.99 -13.32
CA ILE A 255 12.76 -18.40 -14.69
C ILE A 255 11.42 -18.87 -15.26
N PRO A 256 10.77 -18.11 -16.17
CA PRO A 256 9.50 -18.49 -16.74
C PRO A 256 9.56 -19.87 -17.39
N THR A 257 8.48 -20.64 -17.27
CA THR A 257 8.40 -21.97 -17.88
C THR A 257 8.10 -21.84 -19.37
N TYR A 258 8.55 -22.78 -20.21
CA TYR A 258 8.35 -22.76 -21.66
C TYR A 258 6.87 -22.52 -22.07
N ASP A 259 5.92 -23.13 -21.36
CA ASP A 259 4.49 -22.94 -21.64
C ASP A 259 4.01 -21.50 -21.33
N GLU A 260 4.58 -20.84 -20.32
CA GLU A 260 4.23 -19.47 -19.92
C GLU A 260 4.71 -18.44 -20.96
N ILE A 261 5.91 -18.65 -21.49
CA ILE A 261 6.50 -17.81 -22.54
C ILE A 261 5.68 -17.89 -23.84
N ILE A 262 5.06 -19.04 -24.11
CA ILE A 262 4.24 -19.23 -25.31
C ILE A 262 2.83 -18.67 -25.09
N HIS A 263 2.24 -18.87 -23.91
CA HIS A 263 0.86 -18.45 -23.65
C HIS A 263 0.69 -16.95 -23.40
N ASP A 264 1.71 -16.22 -22.94
CA ASP A 264 1.65 -14.76 -22.85
C ASP A 264 1.57 -14.10 -24.24
N SER A 265 2.08 -14.77 -25.28
CA SER A 265 1.92 -14.30 -26.66
C SER A 265 0.48 -14.49 -27.18
N ASP A 266 -0.26 -15.49 -26.72
CA ASP A 266 -1.60 -15.80 -27.25
C ASP A 266 -2.69 -14.83 -26.74
N GLN A 267 -2.55 -14.27 -25.53
CA GLN A 267 -3.54 -13.35 -24.98
C GLN A 267 -3.53 -11.98 -25.67
N ASP A 268 -2.36 -11.45 -26.00
CA ASP A 268 -2.24 -10.17 -26.70
C ASP A 268 -2.60 -10.29 -28.20
N LEU A 269 -2.38 -11.48 -28.79
CA LEU A 269 -2.77 -11.76 -30.18
C LEU A 269 -4.29 -11.74 -30.42
N SER A 270 -5.10 -12.07 -29.40
CA SER A 270 -6.57 -12.02 -29.53
C SER A 270 -7.10 -10.59 -29.73
N ASN A 271 -6.47 -9.61 -29.07
CA ASN A 271 -6.79 -8.20 -29.26
C ASN A 271 -6.27 -7.69 -30.61
N ASP A 272 -5.10 -8.17 -31.05
CA ASP A 272 -4.55 -7.83 -32.37
C ASP A 272 -5.45 -8.34 -33.51
N GLU A 273 -6.02 -9.55 -33.42
CA GLU A 273 -6.95 -10.08 -34.43
C GLU A 273 -8.22 -9.20 -34.57
N ASP A 274 -8.82 -8.80 -33.44
CA ASP A 274 -9.95 -7.86 -33.41
C ASP A 274 -9.60 -6.50 -34.03
N THR A 275 -8.34 -6.03 -33.87
CA THR A 275 -7.90 -4.76 -34.47
C THR A 275 -7.68 -4.88 -35.98
N ILE A 276 -7.17 -6.02 -36.45
CA ILE A 276 -7.00 -6.30 -37.88
C ILE A 276 -8.36 -6.40 -38.55
N GLU A 277 -9.33 -7.10 -37.96
CA GLU A 277 -10.68 -7.21 -38.54
C GLU A 277 -11.39 -5.84 -38.61
N LYS A 278 -11.22 -4.99 -37.58
CA LYS A 278 -11.74 -3.60 -37.61
C LYS A 278 -11.07 -2.76 -38.71
N GLN A 279 -9.76 -2.93 -38.90
CA GLN A 279 -9.01 -2.26 -39.96
C GLN A 279 -9.47 -2.72 -41.35
N GLU A 280 -9.60 -4.04 -41.57
CA GLU A 280 -10.10 -4.60 -42.82
C GLU A 280 -11.53 -4.14 -43.12
N ALA A 281 -12.42 -4.15 -42.11
CA ALA A 281 -13.78 -3.65 -42.26
C ALA A 281 -13.82 -2.16 -42.61
N PHE A 282 -12.91 -1.36 -42.06
CA PHE A 282 -12.78 0.06 -42.39
C PHE A 282 -12.26 0.26 -43.82
N GLU A 283 -11.22 -0.45 -44.23
CA GLU A 283 -10.64 -0.37 -45.58
C GLU A 283 -11.64 -0.85 -46.63
N HIS A 284 -12.36 -1.94 -46.36
CA HIS A 284 -13.41 -2.45 -47.23
C HIS A 284 -14.51 -1.40 -47.42
N LYS A 285 -15.05 -0.84 -46.32
CA LYS A 285 -16.06 0.23 -46.39
C LYS A 285 -15.56 1.47 -47.14
N PHE A 286 -14.31 1.84 -46.94
CA PHE A 286 -13.73 3.01 -47.62
C PHE A 286 -13.52 2.77 -49.12
N ASN A 287 -13.02 1.59 -49.49
CA ASN A 287 -12.75 1.22 -50.88
C ASN A 287 -14.03 0.99 -51.69
N PHE A 288 -15.03 0.32 -51.11
CA PHE A 288 -16.29 -0.03 -51.78
C PHE A 288 -17.43 0.97 -51.54
N ARG A 289 -17.12 2.16 -51.00
CA ARG A 289 -18.11 3.21 -50.65
C ARG A 289 -19.12 3.55 -51.76
N PHE A 290 -18.80 3.30 -53.03
CA PHE A 290 -19.65 3.59 -54.18
C PHE A 290 -20.20 2.35 -54.91
N GLU A 291 -19.70 1.15 -54.57
CA GLU A 291 -20.06 -0.11 -55.23
C GLU A 291 -21.06 -0.90 -54.37
N GLU A 292 -20.90 -0.86 -53.04
CA GLU A 292 -21.84 -1.41 -52.06
C GLU A 292 -22.44 -0.27 -51.25
N PRO A 293 -23.65 0.22 -51.58
CA PRO A 293 -24.28 1.27 -50.79
C PRO A 293 -24.65 0.69 -49.41
N ASP A 294 -24.02 1.22 -48.35
CA ASP A 294 -24.35 0.91 -46.95
C ASP A 294 -25.87 0.91 -46.76
N GLU A 295 -26.44 -0.16 -46.18
CA GLU A 295 -27.88 -0.29 -45.94
C GLU A 295 -28.43 0.91 -45.14
N GLU A 296 -27.63 1.48 -44.24
CA GLU A 296 -27.96 2.70 -43.49
C GLU A 296 -28.13 3.92 -44.41
N PHE A 297 -27.28 4.10 -45.43
CA PHE A 297 -27.40 5.17 -46.42
C PHE A 297 -28.62 4.97 -47.34
N VAL A 298 -28.94 3.73 -47.69
CA VAL A 298 -30.12 3.41 -48.52
C VAL A 298 -31.42 3.77 -47.77
N ILE A 299 -31.50 3.52 -46.47
CA ILE A 299 -32.70 3.82 -45.66
C ILE A 299 -32.98 5.33 -45.61
N TYR A 300 -31.97 6.18 -45.42
CA TYR A 300 -32.16 7.63 -45.39
C TYR A 300 -32.64 8.20 -46.72
N THR A 301 -32.13 7.71 -47.85
CA THR A 301 -32.54 8.19 -49.18
C THR A 301 -33.99 7.83 -49.50
N VAL A 302 -34.45 6.64 -49.11
CA VAL A 302 -35.84 6.21 -49.30
C VAL A 302 -36.79 7.05 -48.45
N ILE A 303 -36.46 7.30 -47.18
CA ILE A 303 -37.28 8.12 -46.27
C ILE A 303 -37.36 9.59 -46.75
N LEU A 304 -36.23 10.20 -47.15
CA LEU A 304 -36.21 11.55 -47.70
C LEU A 304 -37.00 11.66 -49.01
N SER A 305 -36.88 10.66 -49.91
CA SER A 305 -37.66 10.64 -51.15
C SER A 305 -39.17 10.48 -50.88
N GLY A 306 -39.54 9.68 -49.88
CA GLY A 306 -40.93 9.48 -49.46
C GLY A 306 -41.55 10.73 -48.85
N ILE A 307 -40.79 11.46 -48.01
CA ILE A 307 -41.22 12.73 -47.42
C ILE A 307 -41.35 13.82 -48.50
N LEU A 308 -40.42 13.90 -49.45
CA LEU A 308 -40.49 14.82 -50.58
C LEU A 308 -41.67 14.51 -51.52
N ALA A 309 -41.99 13.24 -51.74
CA ALA A 309 -43.15 12.83 -52.53
C ALA A 309 -44.48 13.18 -51.84
N LEU A 310 -44.57 12.99 -50.52
CA LEU A 310 -45.74 13.38 -49.72
C LEU A 310 -45.93 14.90 -49.68
N TRP A 311 -44.86 15.69 -49.72
CA TRP A 311 -44.95 17.16 -49.77
C TRP A 311 -45.38 17.69 -51.14
N LYS A 312 -45.24 16.90 -52.21
CA LYS A 312 -45.61 17.29 -53.58
C LYS A 312 -47.05 16.94 -53.96
N ILE A 313 -47.78 16.24 -53.08
CA ILE A 313 -49.16 15.75 -53.27
C ILE A 313 -50.18 16.57 -52.43
N ARG A 314 -49.75 17.61 -51.70
CA ARG A 314 -50.63 18.50 -50.93
C ARG A 314 -50.68 19.91 -51.51
#